data_AF-A0A924LGW4-F1
#
_entry.id   AF-A0A924LGW4-F1
#
_cell.length_a   1.000
_cell.length_b   1.000
_cell.length_c   1.000
_cell.angle_alpha   90.00
_cell.angle_beta   90.00
_cell.angle_gamma   90.00
#
_symmetry.space_group_name_H-M   'P 1'
#
loop_
_entity.id
_entity.type
_entity.pdbx_description
1 polymer ?
#
loop_
_entity_poly.entity_id
_entity_poly.type
_entity_poly.pdbx_seq_one_letter_code
_entity_poly.pdbx_strand_id
1 'polypeptide(L)'
;MPPQDQAALRPNRPSNAALGFIGICFAVVGLVGIMASAIAPLPLERALQRQATLDAVLVAAAGADPASALEKLRTRLADSAAAILPKGQVGGLAEITARVAAERGAMLARFETEQAELTLRLRLLIGVVSLMGAGFGIAVAAMPRGR
;
A
#
# COMPACT_ATOMS: atom_id res chain seq x y z
N MET A 1 0.85 24.05 -65.05
CA MET A 1 1.53 23.13 -64.12
C MET A 1 1.13 23.55 -62.70
N PRO A 2 -0.05 23.14 -62.19
CA PRO A 2 -0.52 23.55 -60.87
C PRO A 2 0.00 22.61 -59.76
N PRO A 3 0.12 23.12 -58.52
CA PRO A 3 0.96 22.54 -57.47
C PRO A 3 0.32 21.33 -56.80
N GLN A 4 0.98 20.18 -56.85
CA GLN A 4 0.53 18.93 -56.20
C GLN A 4 0.90 18.83 -54.71
N ASP A 5 1.65 19.80 -54.16
CA ASP A 5 2.22 19.69 -52.81
C ASP A 5 1.33 20.15 -51.66
N GLN A 6 0.17 20.77 -51.91
CA GLN A 6 -0.67 21.29 -50.81
C GLN A 6 -1.61 20.24 -50.17
N ALA A 7 -1.71 19.04 -50.72
CA ALA A 7 -2.55 17.99 -50.15
C ALA A 7 -1.93 17.32 -48.89
N ALA A 8 -0.63 17.47 -48.68
CA ALA A 8 0.10 16.77 -47.61
C ALA A 8 0.05 17.44 -46.23
N LEU A 9 -0.45 18.68 -46.12
CA LEU A 9 -0.43 19.49 -44.89
C LEU A 9 -1.82 19.78 -44.33
N ARG A 10 -2.77 18.83 -44.40
CA ARG A 10 -3.99 18.96 -43.60
C ARG A 10 -3.69 18.52 -42.18
N PRO A 11 -3.68 19.42 -41.17
CA PRO A 11 -3.53 19.03 -39.79
C PRO A 11 -4.69 18.11 -39.44
N ASN A 12 -4.37 16.84 -39.16
CA ASN A 12 -5.35 15.82 -38.84
C ASN A 12 -5.93 16.18 -37.46
N ARG A 13 -7.10 16.84 -37.45
CA ARG A 13 -7.74 17.26 -36.20
C ARG A 13 -8.03 16.02 -35.35
N PRO A 14 -7.65 16.01 -34.06
CA PRO A 14 -7.96 14.87 -33.20
C PRO A 14 -9.47 14.68 -33.16
N SER A 15 -9.92 13.46 -33.43
CA SER A 15 -11.33 13.08 -33.29
C SER A 15 -11.77 13.25 -31.83
N ASN A 16 -12.99 13.74 -31.60
CA ASN A 16 -13.56 13.92 -30.26
C ASN A 16 -13.53 12.62 -29.42
N ALA A 17 -13.58 11.45 -30.08
CA ALA A 17 -13.45 10.16 -29.42
C ALA A 17 -12.04 9.91 -28.86
N ALA A 18 -10.99 10.38 -29.55
CA ALA A 18 -9.61 10.28 -29.08
C ALA A 18 -9.35 11.18 -27.87
N LEU A 19 -9.93 12.39 -27.87
CA LEU A 19 -9.89 13.32 -26.74
C LEU A 19 -10.62 12.74 -25.51
N GLY A 20 -11.81 12.16 -25.71
CA GLY A 20 -12.56 11.50 -24.64
C GLY A 20 -11.83 10.28 -24.06
N PHE A 21 -11.18 9.48 -24.91
CA PHE A 21 -10.38 8.35 -24.46
C PHE A 21 -9.19 8.77 -23.59
N ILE A 22 -8.42 9.78 -24.03
CA ILE A 22 -7.29 10.30 -23.24
C ILE A 22 -7.78 10.79 -21.87
N GLY A 23 -8.92 11.50 -21.84
CA GLY A 23 -9.53 11.95 -20.59
C GLY A 23 -9.87 10.81 -19.63
N ILE A 24 -10.49 9.74 -20.12
CA ILE A 24 -10.83 8.56 -19.31
C ILE A 24 -9.59 7.82 -18.85
N CYS A 25 -8.56 7.67 -19.70
CA CYS A 25 -7.29 7.08 -19.27
C CYS A 25 -6.63 7.84 -18.13
N PHE A 26 -6.57 9.17 -18.23
CA PHE A 26 -6.05 10.00 -17.14
C PHE A 26 -6.91 9.90 -15.88
N ALA A 27 -8.24 9.87 -16.01
CA ALA A 27 -9.14 9.72 -14.89
C ALA A 27 -8.95 8.37 -14.17
N VAL A 28 -8.83 7.27 -14.92
CA VAL A 28 -8.62 5.93 -14.34
C VAL A 28 -7.26 5.83 -13.67
N VAL A 29 -6.19 6.27 -14.34
CA VAL A 29 -4.83 6.25 -13.75
C VAL A 29 -4.75 7.16 -12.52
N GLY A 30 -5.35 8.36 -12.59
CA GLY A 30 -5.42 9.29 -11.46
C GLY A 30 -6.19 8.72 -10.28
N LEU A 31 -7.34 8.07 -10.53
CA LEU A 31 -8.14 7.43 -9.48
C LEU A 31 -7.39 6.26 -8.83
N VAL A 32 -6.70 5.44 -9.61
CA VAL A 32 -5.84 4.36 -9.10
C VAL A 32 -4.70 4.93 -8.24
N GLY A 33 -4.07 6.03 -8.67
CA GLY A 33 -3.04 6.70 -7.89
C GLY A 33 -3.55 7.22 -6.54
N ILE A 34 -4.75 7.82 -6.52
CA ILE A 34 -5.39 8.29 -5.28
C ILE A 34 -5.71 7.12 -4.34
N MET A 35 -6.27 6.04 -4.88
CA MET A 35 -6.57 4.83 -4.10
C MET A 35 -5.29 4.19 -3.53
N ALA A 36 -4.21 4.15 -4.30
CA ALA A 36 -2.92 3.67 -3.83
C ALA A 36 -2.37 4.52 -2.67
N SER A 37 -2.46 5.86 -2.78
CA SER A 37 -2.05 6.78 -1.71
C SER A 37 -2.91 6.63 -0.44
N ALA A 38 -4.20 6.30 -0.56
CA ALA A 38 -5.07 6.12 0.60
C ALA A 38 -4.85 4.78 1.32
N ILE A 39 -4.40 3.75 0.61
CA ILE A 39 -4.20 2.39 1.18
C ILE A 39 -2.78 2.23 1.75
N ALA A 40 -1.79 2.95 1.22
CA ALA A 40 -0.41 2.94 1.71
C ALA A 40 -0.21 3.22 3.22
N PRO A 41 -0.96 4.13 3.88
CA PRO A 41 -0.76 4.41 5.32
C PRO A 41 -1.37 3.36 6.27
N LEU A 42 -2.31 2.52 5.82
CA LEU A 42 -2.97 1.51 6.67
C LEU A 42 -2.00 0.55 7.39
N PRO A 43 -0.97 -0.03 6.74
CA PRO A 43 0.01 -0.86 7.44
C PRO A 43 0.86 -0.05 8.42
N LEU A 44 1.19 1.21 8.10
CA LEU A 44 1.98 2.09 8.95
C LEU A 44 1.23 2.45 10.25
N GLU A 45 -0.06 2.81 10.15
CA GLU A 45 -0.88 3.10 11.32
C GLU A 45 -1.03 1.88 12.24
N ARG A 46 -1.22 0.69 11.65
CA ARG A 46 -1.24 -0.57 12.42
C ARG A 46 0.12 -0.85 13.10
N ALA A 47 1.22 -0.51 12.43
CA ALA A 47 2.57 -0.63 13.01
C ALA A 47 2.71 0.27 14.25
N LEU A 48 2.34 1.54 14.10
CA LEU A 48 2.44 2.55 15.17
C LEU A 48 1.53 2.22 16.36
N GLN A 49 0.30 1.78 16.13
CA GLN A 49 -0.62 1.37 17.20
C GLN A 49 -0.08 0.18 18.00
N ARG A 50 0.50 -0.81 17.33
CA ARG A 50 1.13 -1.96 17.98
C ARG A 50 2.40 -1.55 18.73
N GLN A 51 3.20 -0.65 18.17
CA GLN A 51 4.40 -0.13 18.84
C GLN A 51 4.04 0.64 20.13
N ALA A 52 3.03 1.51 20.07
CA ALA A 52 2.49 2.21 21.23
C ALA A 52 1.96 1.24 22.31
N THR A 53 1.36 0.13 21.89
CA THR A 53 0.91 -0.94 22.80
C THR A 53 2.09 -1.65 23.47
N LEU A 54 3.17 -1.91 22.74
CA LEU A 54 4.41 -2.50 23.29
C LEU A 54 5.12 -1.54 24.27
N ASP A 55 5.11 -0.23 24.01
CA ASP A 55 5.61 0.76 24.97
C ASP A 55 4.74 0.78 26.24
N ALA A 56 3.41 0.69 26.11
CA ALA A 56 2.51 0.59 27.25
C ALA A 56 2.78 -0.68 28.10
N VAL A 57 3.19 -1.79 27.48
CA VAL A 57 3.60 -3.02 28.18
C VAL A 57 4.86 -2.78 29.02
N LEU A 58 5.86 -2.09 28.49
CA LEU A 58 7.10 -1.78 29.23
C LEU A 58 6.84 -0.84 30.41
N VAL A 59 5.99 0.17 30.22
CA VAL A 59 5.56 1.09 31.29
C VAL A 59 4.77 0.33 32.36
N ALA A 60 3.85 -0.55 31.95
CA ALA A 60 3.08 -1.39 32.86
C ALA A 60 3.97 -2.36 33.67
N ALA A 61 4.97 -2.97 33.02
CA ALA A 61 5.88 -3.90 33.67
C ALA A 61 6.81 -3.24 34.71
N ALA A 62 7.08 -1.94 34.57
CA ALA A 62 7.87 -1.14 35.51
C ALA A 62 7.03 -0.53 36.66
N GLY A 63 5.70 -0.65 36.60
CA GLY A 63 4.77 -0.08 37.58
C GLY A 63 4.67 -0.86 38.88
N ALA A 64 3.94 -0.30 39.85
CA ALA A 64 3.75 -0.90 41.18
C ALA A 64 2.90 -2.18 41.20
N ASP A 65 2.07 -2.41 40.17
CA ASP A 65 1.25 -3.62 40.01
C ASP A 65 1.31 -4.12 38.55
N PRO A 66 2.43 -4.77 38.16
CA PRO A 66 2.67 -5.17 36.78
C PRO A 66 1.71 -6.28 36.33
N ALA A 67 1.30 -7.18 37.23
CA ALA A 67 0.43 -8.31 36.87
C ALA A 67 -0.97 -7.85 36.42
N SER A 68 -1.59 -6.92 37.18
CA SER A 68 -2.89 -6.34 36.86
C SER A 68 -2.84 -5.48 35.58
N ALA A 69 -1.78 -4.69 35.41
CA ALA A 69 -1.62 -3.82 34.26
C ALA A 69 -1.37 -4.61 32.96
N LEU A 70 -0.57 -5.68 33.03
CA LEU A 70 -0.31 -6.57 31.89
C LEU A 70 -1.56 -7.37 31.49
N GLU A 71 -2.40 -7.78 32.44
CA GLU A 71 -3.65 -8.49 32.14
C GLU A 71 -4.66 -7.61 31.40
N LYS A 72 -4.75 -6.31 31.73
CA LYS A 72 -5.59 -5.34 30.98
C LYS A 72 -5.11 -5.12 29.55
N LEU A 73 -3.80 -5.21 29.32
CA LEU A 73 -3.19 -5.07 28.00
C LEU A 73 -3.32 -6.37 27.16
N ARG A 74 -3.53 -7.51 27.80
CA ARG A 74 -3.64 -8.82 27.15
C ARG A 74 -4.71 -8.86 26.06
N THR A 75 -5.86 -8.21 26.30
CA THR A 75 -6.97 -8.10 25.34
C THR A 75 -6.59 -7.29 24.09
N ARG A 76 -5.67 -6.31 24.23
CA ARG A 76 -5.18 -5.48 23.12
C ARG A 76 -4.02 -6.13 22.37
N LEU A 77 -3.21 -6.96 23.04
CA LEU A 77 -2.12 -7.70 22.41
C LEU A 77 -2.59 -8.92 21.61
N ALA A 78 -3.79 -9.45 21.87
CA ALA A 78 -4.39 -10.57 21.15
C ALA A 78 -3.37 -11.71 20.87
N ASP A 79 -3.01 -11.95 19.61
CA ASP A 79 -2.09 -13.02 19.19
C ASP A 79 -0.65 -12.87 19.75
N SER A 80 -0.18 -11.63 19.95
CA SER A 80 1.15 -11.36 20.52
C SER A 80 1.19 -11.51 22.04
N ALA A 81 0.03 -11.62 22.70
CA ALA A 81 -0.04 -11.78 24.14
C ALA A 81 0.58 -13.11 24.60
N ALA A 82 0.45 -14.17 23.79
CA ALA A 82 1.03 -15.48 24.11
C ALA A 82 2.57 -15.49 24.01
N ALA A 83 3.14 -14.71 23.08
CA ALA A 83 4.58 -14.61 22.88
C ALA A 83 5.28 -13.76 23.97
N ILE A 84 4.62 -12.68 24.42
CA ILE A 84 5.20 -11.75 25.41
C ILE A 84 4.87 -12.19 26.85
N LEU A 85 3.66 -12.70 27.09
CA LEU A 85 3.14 -13.10 28.39
C LEU A 85 2.63 -14.56 28.36
N PRO A 86 3.52 -15.57 28.34
CA PRO A 86 3.13 -16.96 28.50
C PRO A 86 2.38 -17.12 29.83
N LYS A 87 1.23 -17.80 29.78
CA LYS A 87 0.34 -17.98 30.94
C LYS A 87 1.12 -18.59 32.12
N GLY A 88 1.09 -17.92 33.27
CA GLY A 88 1.67 -18.41 34.52
C GLY A 88 3.13 -18.02 34.79
N GLN A 89 3.81 -17.32 33.89
CA GLN A 89 5.16 -16.79 34.12
C GLN A 89 5.19 -15.27 33.99
N VAL A 90 5.21 -14.59 35.13
CA VAL A 90 5.66 -13.20 35.20
C VAL A 90 7.19 -13.27 35.24
N GLY A 91 7.80 -13.34 34.07
CA GLY A 91 9.25 -13.21 33.94
C GLY A 91 9.70 -11.87 34.53
N GLY A 92 10.92 -11.81 35.05
CA GLY A 92 11.47 -10.54 35.55
C GLY A 92 11.46 -9.46 34.47
N LEU A 93 11.53 -8.18 34.87
CA LEU A 93 11.48 -7.03 33.95
C LEU A 93 12.38 -7.24 32.71
N ALA A 94 13.63 -7.68 32.92
CA ALA A 94 14.61 -7.93 31.86
C ALA A 94 14.14 -8.97 30.81
N GLU A 95 13.41 -9.99 31.23
CA GLU A 95 12.87 -11.03 30.35
C GLU A 95 11.69 -10.50 29.53
N ILE A 96 10.82 -9.69 30.15
CA ILE A 96 9.74 -8.98 29.44
C ILE A 96 10.32 -8.02 28.41
N THR A 97 11.37 -7.26 28.75
CA THR A 97 12.04 -6.36 27.81
C THR A 97 12.65 -7.11 26.63
N ALA A 98 13.29 -8.26 26.88
CA ALA A 98 13.88 -9.11 25.84
C ALA A 98 12.80 -9.67 24.89
N ARG A 99 11.66 -10.11 25.42
CA ARG A 99 10.53 -10.61 24.62
C ARG A 99 9.87 -9.50 23.79
N VAL A 100 9.72 -8.31 24.36
CA VAL A 100 9.23 -7.13 23.62
C VAL A 100 10.18 -6.75 22.49
N ALA A 101 11.50 -6.78 22.73
CA ALA A 101 12.51 -6.50 21.70
C ALA A 101 12.48 -7.55 20.57
N ALA A 102 12.34 -8.83 20.91
CA ALA A 102 12.22 -9.91 19.94
C ALA A 102 10.95 -9.78 19.09
N GLU A 103 9.81 -9.45 19.70
CA GLU A 103 8.55 -9.22 18.99
C GLU A 103 8.65 -8.00 18.05
N ARG A 104 9.32 -6.92 18.47
CA ARG A 104 9.61 -5.77 17.59
C ARG A 104 10.43 -6.18 16.38
N GLY A 105 11.47 -7.00 16.56
CA GLY A 105 12.27 -7.52 15.46
C GLY A 105 11.45 -8.38 14.49
N ALA A 106 10.63 -9.30 15.01
CA ALA A 106 9.75 -10.14 14.20
C ALA A 106 8.69 -9.33 13.44
N MET A 107 8.16 -8.28 14.07
CA MET A 107 7.19 -7.38 13.47
C MET A 107 7.78 -6.59 12.30
N LEU A 108 8.98 -6.02 12.47
CA LEU A 108 9.68 -5.30 11.40
C LEU A 108 9.97 -6.21 10.21
N ALA A 109 10.44 -7.44 10.45
CA ALA A 109 10.67 -8.41 9.39
C ALA A 109 9.38 -8.76 8.61
N ARG A 110 8.24 -8.93 9.31
CA ARG A 110 6.94 -9.15 8.66
C ARG A 110 6.52 -7.94 7.83
N PHE A 111 6.71 -6.72 8.33
CA PHE A 111 6.40 -5.51 7.57
C PHE A 111 7.22 -5.38 6.30
N GLU A 112 8.51 -5.68 6.33
CA GLU A 112 9.36 -5.66 5.13
C GLU A 112 8.84 -6.62 4.06
N THR A 113 8.43 -7.83 4.47
CA THR A 113 7.85 -8.81 3.53
C THR A 113 6.51 -8.36 2.96
N GLU A 114 5.61 -7.82 3.80
CA GLU A 114 4.31 -7.31 3.36
C GLU A 114 4.46 -6.08 2.45
N GLN A 115 5.41 -5.20 2.72
CA GLN A 115 5.71 -4.03 1.88
C GLN A 115 6.29 -4.44 0.52
N ALA A 116 7.20 -5.42 0.50
CA ALA A 116 7.75 -5.92 -0.76
C ALA A 116 6.65 -6.50 -1.66
N GLU A 117 5.74 -7.27 -1.07
CA GLU A 117 4.61 -7.87 -1.79
C GLU A 117 3.62 -6.80 -2.29
N LEU A 118 3.25 -5.84 -1.45
CA LEU A 118 2.38 -4.73 -1.83
C LEU A 118 3.00 -3.89 -2.96
N THR A 119 4.30 -3.59 -2.86
CA THR A 119 5.03 -2.85 -3.89
C THR A 119 5.04 -3.59 -5.22
N LEU A 120 5.24 -4.91 -5.18
CA LEU A 120 5.23 -5.74 -6.39
C LEU A 120 3.83 -5.77 -7.03
N ARG A 121 2.77 -5.94 -6.22
CA ARG A 121 1.38 -5.90 -6.69
C ARG A 121 1.03 -4.54 -7.30
N LEU A 122 1.44 -3.43 -6.68
CA LEU A 122 1.26 -2.08 -7.20
C LEU A 122 1.97 -1.89 -8.54
N ARG A 123 3.24 -2.30 -8.65
CA ARG A 123 4.00 -2.24 -9.90
C ARG A 123 3.34 -3.05 -11.00
N LEU A 124 2.85 -4.24 -10.68
CA LEU A 124 2.16 -5.11 -11.64
C LEU A 124 0.84 -4.49 -12.11
N LEU A 125 0.06 -3.91 -11.20
CA LEU A 125 -1.19 -3.22 -11.53
C LEU A 125 -0.94 -2.00 -12.43
N ILE A 126 0.07 -1.19 -12.12
CA ILE A 126 0.50 -0.06 -12.97
C ILE A 126 0.91 -0.58 -14.36
N GLY A 127 1.69 -1.66 -14.41
CA GLY A 127 2.10 -2.30 -15.67
C GLY A 127 0.90 -2.73 -16.52
N VAL A 128 -0.04 -3.47 -15.94
CA VAL A 128 -1.25 -3.96 -16.63
C VAL A 128 -2.10 -2.79 -17.14
N VAL A 129 -2.37 -1.79 -16.30
CA VAL A 129 -3.16 -0.61 -16.69
C VAL A 129 -2.47 0.16 -17.83
N SER A 130 -1.14 0.31 -17.76
CA SER A 130 -0.36 0.95 -18.82
C SER A 130 -0.44 0.18 -20.13
N LEU A 131 -0.36 -1.16 -20.07
CA LEU A 131 -0.42 -2.03 -21.24
C LEU A 131 -1.81 -2.02 -21.89
N MET A 132 -2.87 -2.03 -21.08
CA MET A 132 -4.25 -1.88 -21.57
C MET A 132 -4.49 -0.52 -22.20
N GLY A 133 -3.97 0.56 -21.59
CA GLY A 133 -4.03 1.92 -22.15
C GLY A 133 -3.31 2.02 -23.49
N ALA A 134 -2.10 1.48 -23.59
CA ALA A 134 -1.34 1.43 -24.83
C ALA A 134 -2.05 0.60 -25.91
N GLY A 135 -2.54 -0.59 -25.55
CA GLY A 135 -3.28 -1.47 -26.47
C GLY A 135 -4.54 -0.82 -27.02
N PHE A 136 -5.32 -0.14 -26.17
CA PHE A 136 -6.49 0.59 -26.64
C PHE A 136 -6.12 1.77 -27.54
N GLY A 137 -5.07 2.53 -27.19
CA GLY A 137 -4.57 3.63 -28.02
C GLY A 137 -4.18 3.16 -29.43
N ILE A 138 -3.49 2.02 -29.52
CA ILE A 138 -3.14 1.37 -30.80
C ILE A 138 -4.40 0.95 -31.55
N ALA A 139 -5.36 0.31 -30.88
CA ALA A 139 -6.61 -0.13 -31.52
C ALA A 139 -7.43 1.03 -32.09
N VAL A 140 -7.52 2.15 -31.36
CA VAL A 140 -8.20 3.38 -31.86
C VAL A 140 -7.45 4.00 -33.03
N ALA A 141 -6.11 4.02 -32.99
CA ALA A 141 -5.30 4.55 -34.09
C ALA A 141 -5.40 3.69 -35.36
N ALA A 142 -5.56 2.37 -35.21
CA ALA A 142 -5.70 1.42 -36.30
C ALA A 142 -7.13 1.37 -36.89
N MET A 143 -8.13 1.90 -36.17
CA MET A 143 -9.51 1.87 -36.62
C MET A 143 -9.68 2.79 -37.85
N PRO A 144 -10.18 2.29 -39.01
CA PRO A 144 -10.32 3.09 -40.21
C PRO A 144 -11.31 4.23 -39.95
N ARG A 145 -10.84 5.47 -40.09
CA ARG A 145 -11.69 6.66 -40.01
C ARG A 145 -12.62 6.65 -41.21
N GLY A 146 -13.83 6.12 -41.01
CA GLY A 146 -14.92 6.19 -41.99
C GLY A 146 -15.12 7.63 -42.45
N ARG A 147 -15.17 7.81 -43.76
CA ARG A 147 -15.31 9.09 -44.47
C ARG A 147 -16.57 9.84 -44.08
#